data_AF-A0A2V5N9G9-F1
#
_entry.id   AF-A0A2V5N9G9-F1
#
_cell.length_a   1.000
_cell.length_b   1.000
_cell.length_c   1.000
_cell.angle_alpha   90.00
_cell.angle_beta   90.00
_cell.angle_gamma   90.00
#
_symmetry.space_group_name_H-M   'P 1'
#
loop_
_entity.id
_entity.type
_entity.pdbx_description
1 polymer ?
#
loop_
_entity_poly.entity_id
_entity_poly.type
_entity_poly.pdbx_seq_one_letter_code
_entity_poly.pdbx_strand_id
1 'polypeptide(L)'
;MSTYIADEIRAYGTIRDLALAEAERITNTLNLQRARISNEFVENALKPARSPYESQHLPEGDAARERQRCEAVKVRLSLLHAHLAAMSREHVQAA
;
A
#
# COMPACT_ATOMS: atom_id res chain seq x y z
N MET A 1 -18.28 -4.03 18.75
CA MET A 1 -17.27 -4.27 17.68
C MET A 1 -15.99 -4.66 18.38
N SER A 2 -15.41 -5.83 18.08
CA SER A 2 -14.13 -6.21 18.69
C SER A 2 -13.05 -5.27 18.19
N THR A 3 -12.36 -4.55 19.08
CA THR A 3 -11.27 -3.63 18.72
C THR A 3 -10.14 -4.34 17.98
N TYR A 4 -9.97 -5.64 18.23
CA TYR A 4 -8.94 -6.50 17.66
C TYR A 4 -8.86 -6.44 16.12
N ILE A 5 -9.98 -6.55 15.41
CA ILE A 5 -9.97 -6.53 13.93
C ILE A 5 -9.59 -5.15 13.40
N ALA A 6 -10.09 -4.09 14.03
CA ALA A 6 -9.73 -2.73 13.65
C ALA A 6 -8.24 -2.45 13.93
N ASP A 7 -7.70 -2.96 15.04
CA ASP A 7 -6.28 -2.89 15.37
C ASP A 7 -5.43 -3.68 14.37
N GLU A 8 -5.90 -4.85 13.93
CA GLU A 8 -5.22 -5.67 12.95
C GLU A 8 -5.16 -4.98 11.57
N ILE A 9 -6.27 -4.42 11.08
CA ILE A 9 -6.28 -3.66 9.82
C ILE A 9 -5.35 -2.45 9.91
N ARG A 10 -5.33 -1.74 11.06
CA ARG A 10 -4.39 -0.64 11.30
C ARG A 10 -2.94 -1.10 11.29
N ALA A 11 -2.63 -2.27 11.87
CA ALA A 11 -1.29 -2.83 11.85
C ALA A 11 -0.81 -3.10 10.42
N TYR A 12 -1.66 -3.67 9.56
CA TYR A 12 -1.35 -3.84 8.13
C TYR A 12 -1.17 -2.50 7.41
N GLY A 13 -1.95 -1.47 7.77
CA GLY A 13 -1.73 -0.09 7.31
C GLY A 13 -0.33 0.43 7.64
N THR A 14 0.13 0.23 8.88
CA THR A 14 1.49 0.60 9.32
C THR A 14 2.56 -0.17 8.55
N ILE A 15 2.36 -1.48 8.30
CA ILE A 15 3.30 -2.30 7.52
C ILE A 15 3.44 -1.76 6.09
N ARG A 16 2.32 -1.40 5.45
CA ARG A 16 2.34 -0.75 4.13
C ARG A 16 3.15 0.55 4.17
N ASP A 17 2.91 1.39 5.16
CA ASP A 17 3.59 2.69 5.26
C ASP A 17 5.11 2.52 5.41
N LEU A 18 5.56 1.55 6.22
CA LEU A 18 6.97 1.19 6.33
C LEU A 18 7.55 0.66 5.02
N ALA A 19 6.80 -0.19 4.31
CA ALA A 19 7.22 -0.72 3.02
C ALA A 19 7.34 0.38 1.96
N LEU A 20 6.43 1.35 1.96
CA LEU A 20 6.51 2.52 1.07
C LEU A 20 7.73 3.38 1.39
N ALA A 21 7.95 3.72 2.67
CA ALA A 21 9.10 4.51 3.08
C ALA A 21 10.42 3.85 2.67
N GLU A 22 10.52 2.51 2.78
CA GLU A 22 11.69 1.77 2.33
C GLU A 22 11.86 1.80 0.79
N ALA A 23 10.77 1.74 0.03
CA ALA A 23 10.80 1.88 -1.42
C ALA A 23 11.18 3.29 -1.90
N GLU A 24 10.80 4.32 -1.13
CA GLU A 24 11.20 5.70 -1.36
C GLU A 24 12.69 5.91 -1.03
N ARG A 25 13.19 5.26 0.02
CA ARG A 25 14.59 5.35 0.44
C ARG A 25 15.52 4.57 -0.49
N ILE A 26 15.12 3.36 -0.88
CA ILE A 26 15.86 2.48 -1.79
C ILE A 26 14.92 2.01 -2.88
N THR A 27 14.91 2.75 -3.99
CA THR A 27 14.05 2.46 -5.14
C THR A 27 14.62 1.33 -5.98
N ASN A 28 14.10 0.12 -5.78
CA ASN A 28 14.37 -1.06 -6.59
C ASN A 28 13.10 -1.90 -6.76
N THR A 29 13.12 -2.85 -7.70
CA THR A 29 11.96 -3.70 -8.03
C THR A 29 11.41 -4.45 -6.81
N LEU A 30 12.27 -4.96 -5.92
CA LEU A 30 11.85 -5.71 -4.74
C LEU A 30 11.07 -4.84 -3.75
N ASN A 31 11.59 -3.66 -3.43
CA ASN A 31 10.94 -2.76 -2.47
C ASN A 31 9.64 -2.19 -3.04
N LEU A 32 9.60 -1.88 -4.34
CA LEU A 32 8.37 -1.47 -5.02
C LEU A 32 7.30 -2.57 -5.01
N GLN A 33 7.69 -3.83 -5.23
CA GLN A 33 6.77 -4.98 -5.13
C GLN A 33 6.25 -5.19 -3.71
N ARG A 34 7.10 -5.07 -2.68
CA ARG A 34 6.69 -5.21 -1.27
C ARG A 34 5.67 -4.14 -0.87
N ALA A 35 5.93 -2.88 -1.23
CA ALA A 35 5.00 -1.79 -0.99
C ALA A 35 3.67 -1.99 -1.73
N ARG A 36 3.71 -2.45 -2.99
CA ARG A 36 2.51 -2.78 -3.78
C ARG A 36 1.66 -3.87 -3.12
N ILE A 37 2.26 -5.02 -2.79
CA ILE A 37 1.54 -6.16 -2.19
C ILE A 37 0.93 -5.76 -0.85
N SER A 38 1.68 -5.02 -0.02
CA SER A 38 1.17 -4.54 1.27
C SER A 38 -0.03 -3.59 1.08
N ASN A 39 0.01 -2.72 0.07
CA ASN A 39 -1.10 -1.82 -0.24
C ASN A 39 -2.33 -2.57 -0.77
N GLU A 40 -2.14 -3.55 -1.67
CA GLU A 40 -3.21 -4.39 -2.20
C GLU A 40 -3.91 -5.17 -1.09
N PHE A 41 -3.14 -5.67 -0.10
CA PHE A 41 -3.72 -6.36 1.05
C PHE A 41 -4.62 -5.42 1.87
N VAL A 42 -4.12 -4.23 2.23
CA VAL A 42 -4.91 -3.24 3.00
C VAL A 42 -6.18 -2.87 2.22
N GLU A 43 -6.06 -2.56 0.93
CA GLU A 43 -7.21 -2.21 0.11
C GLU A 43 -8.28 -3.32 0.07
N ASN A 44 -7.86 -4.58 -0.03
CA ASN A 44 -8.78 -5.71 0.02
C ASN A 44 -9.48 -5.85 1.38
N ALA A 45 -8.78 -5.57 2.48
CA ALA A 45 -9.34 -5.60 3.83
C ALA A 45 -10.38 -4.48 4.09
N LEU A 46 -10.42 -3.44 3.25
CA LEU A 46 -11.38 -2.33 3.34
C LEU A 46 -12.67 -2.56 2.55
N LYS A 47 -12.74 -3.64 1.76
CA LYS A 47 -13.97 -3.98 1.04
C LYS A 47 -15.06 -4.34 2.05
N PRO A 48 -16.34 -4.04 1.75
CA PRO A 48 -17.46 -4.43 2.61
C PRO A 48 -17.36 -5.92 2.94
N ALA A 49 -17.31 -6.23 4.24
CA ALA A 49 -17.18 -7.60 4.67
C ALA A 49 -18.44 -8.39 4.28
N ARG A 50 -18.24 -9.60 3.77
CA ARG A 50 -19.32 -10.52 3.39
C ARG A 50 -19.58 -11.51 4.51
N SER A 51 -20.78 -12.08 4.56
CA SER A 51 -21.09 -13.21 5.46
C SER A 51 -20.00 -14.29 5.37
N PRO A 52 -19.50 -14.83 6.50
CA PRO A 52 -19.91 -14.58 7.89
C PRO A 52 -19.16 -13.44 8.60
N TYR A 53 -18.31 -12.70 7.90
CA TYR A 53 -17.38 -11.72 8.46
C TYR A 53 -17.94 -10.29 8.50
N GLU A 54 -19.24 -10.10 8.33
CA GLU A 54 -19.90 -8.79 8.26
C GLU A 54 -19.59 -7.87 9.46
N SER A 55 -19.19 -8.43 10.61
CA SER A 55 -18.77 -7.66 11.79
C SER A 55 -17.27 -7.33 11.85
N GLN A 56 -16.47 -7.81 10.91
CA GLN A 56 -15.01 -7.69 10.83
C GLN A 56 -14.59 -6.65 9.78
N HIS A 57 -15.01 -5.41 9.98
CA HIS A 57 -14.67 -4.28 9.09
C HIS A 57 -14.26 -3.06 9.91
N LEU A 58 -13.61 -2.09 9.26
CA LEU A 58 -13.45 -0.76 9.84
C LEU A 58 -14.76 0.03 9.73
N PRO A 59 -15.09 0.88 10.71
CA PRO A 59 -16.16 1.87 10.55
C PRO A 59 -15.97 2.65 9.24
N GLU A 60 -17.07 2.92 8.52
CA GLU A 60 -17.01 3.42 7.14
C GLU A 60 -16.21 4.72 6.99
N GLY A 61 -16.26 5.61 7.98
CA GLY A 61 -15.44 6.84 7.96
C GLY A 61 -13.93 6.55 7.99
N ASP A 62 -13.50 5.53 8.73
CA ASP A 62 -12.10 5.09 8.80
C ASP A 62 -11.73 4.35 7.51
N ALA A 63 -12.62 3.48 7.02
CA ALA A 63 -12.42 2.75 5.78
C ALA A 63 -12.28 3.69 4.57
N ALA A 64 -13.08 4.76 4.51
CA ALA A 64 -13.02 5.76 3.45
C ALA A 64 -11.68 6.50 3.42
N ARG A 65 -11.18 6.91 4.58
CA ARG A 65 -9.84 7.54 4.69
C ARG A 65 -8.76 6.58 4.24
N GLU A 66 -8.83 5.32 4.64
CA GLU A 66 -7.82 4.34 4.28
C GLU A 66 -7.83 4.00 2.78
N ARG A 67 -9.00 3.99 2.13
CA ARG A 67 -9.11 3.86 0.67
C ARG A 67 -8.41 5.01 -0.07
N GLN A 68 -8.58 6.24 0.41
CA GLN A 68 -7.87 7.41 -0.15
C GLN A 68 -6.35 7.26 -0.01
N ARG A 69 -5.88 6.72 1.12
CA ARG A 69 -4.45 6.43 1.32
C ARG A 69 -3.96 5.35 0.35
N CYS A 70 -4.74 4.30 0.12
CA CYS A 70 -4.39 3.26 -0.86
C CYS A 70 -4.21 3.83 -2.27
N GLU A 71 -5.06 4.75 -2.70
CA GLU A 71 -4.90 5.44 -3.99
C GLU A 71 -3.66 6.34 -4.03
N ALA A 72 -3.39 7.08 -2.96
CA ALA A 72 -2.18 7.90 -2.86
C ALA A 72 -0.90 7.04 -2.96
N VAL A 73 -0.88 5.86 -2.31
CA VAL A 73 0.24 4.92 -2.41
C VAL A 73 0.40 4.38 -3.83
N LYS A 74 -0.69 4.04 -4.53
CA LYS A 74 -0.62 3.59 -5.95
C LYS A 74 0.02 4.66 -6.83
N VAL A 75 -0.43 5.92 -6.71
CA VAL A 75 0.14 7.05 -7.44
C VAL A 75 1.63 7.18 -7.15
N ARG A 76 2.02 7.11 -5.88
CA ARG A 76 3.43 7.20 -5.48
C ARG A 76 4.28 6.07 -6.06
N LEU A 77 3.78 4.84 -6.02
CA LEU A 77 4.46 3.68 -6.62
C LEU A 77 4.62 3.82 -8.13
N SER A 78 3.63 4.35 -8.84
CA SER A 78 3.74 4.63 -10.28
C SER A 78 4.85 5.64 -10.57
N LEU A 79 4.95 6.71 -9.77
CA LEU A 79 6.03 7.70 -9.91
C LEU A 79 7.41 7.10 -9.65
N LEU A 80 7.55 6.27 -8.61
CA LEU A 80 8.81 5.61 -8.30
C LEU A 80 9.23 4.61 -9.39
N HIS A 81 8.29 3.84 -9.96
CA HIS A 81 8.56 2.98 -11.11
C HIS A 81 9.03 3.78 -12.32
N ALA A 82 8.39 4.92 -12.62
CA ALA A 82 8.79 5.79 -13.72
C ALA A 82 10.20 6.35 -13.52
N HIS A 83 10.54 6.74 -12.29
CA HIS A 83 11.88 7.22 -11.93
C HIS A 83 12.94 6.12 -12.12
N LEU A 84 12.69 4.92 -11.59
CA LEU A 84 13.60 3.78 -11.77
C LEU A 84 13.85 3.47 -13.24
N ALA A 85 12.79 3.46 -14.06
CA ALA A 85 12.90 3.22 -15.50
C ALA A 85 13.68 4.33 -16.23
N ALA A 86 13.57 5.59 -15.80
CA ALA A 86 14.34 6.69 -16.36
C ALA A 86 15.84 6.54 -16.05
N MET A 87 16.19 6.26 -14.80
CA MET A 87 17.59 6.04 -14.40
C MET A 87 18.26 4.87 -15.16
N SER A 88 17.52 3.77 -15.37
CA SER A 88 18.06 2.65 -16.16
C SER A 88 18.34 3.02 -17.61
N ARG A 89 17.54 3.91 -18.23
CA ARG A 89 17.76 4.36 -19.61
C ARG A 89 18.96 5.29 -19.73
N GLU A 90 19.16 6.19 -18.78
CA GLU A 90 20.32 7.10 -18.75
C GLU A 90 21.64 6.32 -18.63
N HIS A 91 21.66 5.27 -17.81
CA HIS A 91 22.85 4.42 -17.65
C HIS A 91 23.21 3.66 -18.94
N VAL A 92 22.22 3.26 -19.73
CA VAL A 92 22.44 2.61 -21.04
C VAL A 92 22.92 3.60 -22.11
N GLN A 93 22.54 4.88 -22.02
CA GLN A 93 22.98 5.91 -22.97
C GLN A 93 24.39 6.45 -22.68
N ALA A 94 24.88 6.29 -21.45
CA ALA A 94 26.20 6.78 -21.01
C ALA A 94 27.33 5.73 -21.09
N ALA A 95 27.00 4.47 -21.44
CA ALA A 95 27.94 3.35 -21.58
C ALA A 95 28.20 3.02 -23.05
#